data_AF-A0A7J5U4S8-F1
#
_entry.id   AF-A0A7J5U4S8-F1
#
_cell.length_a   1.000
_cell.length_b   1.000
_cell.length_c   1.000
_cell.angle_alpha   90.00
_cell.angle_beta   90.00
_cell.angle_gamma   90.00
#
_symmetry.space_group_name_H-M   'P 1'
#
loop_
_entity.id
_entity.type
_entity.pdbx_description
1 polymer ?
#
loop_
_entity_poly.entity_id
_entity_poly.type
_entity_poly.pdbx_seq_one_letter_code
_entity_poly.pdbx_strand_id
1 'polypeptide(L)'
;MKTLLYLLLSVWLCLSACRTEPNPIAEPDPTGEVTDMGEPDGVALTQTISTQGGTLTTPDGRVRLSIPAGALDKPTAISIQPITNNTPNGVGQAYRFLPDGLQFKKPATLTLAYTESDVADSDPEALGIAYQRANRVWYAVPGKQMNPQKREISVPMPHFSDWSLFESFHLVSVSGGEGMFLDFGESMTLEVVEIAPLTGHTEEPLAIKTGGSGPKWSLIGEGTLRPGGYTATYTAPRTEPKQNPVTLSVELTFGNSPAKVILLRQVHIGRGYVKVKFLGKERVYNLGVYLNDDEPEYAAIVGGNATEMLSINFANGTEGNVLPFNNVSEAGKCRVVFAFNDGAQYDSGHHNCNGQDVYAVGQVVFETYKPGQYVKGKLSGNLIEYLPNCSVSGRPISAEFFVRAMK
;
A
#
# COMPACT_ATOMS: atom_id res chain seq x y z
N MET A 1 -70.19 -47.86 13.94
CA MET A 1 -70.43 -47.42 15.33
C MET A 1 -69.29 -46.50 15.74
N LYS A 2 -69.61 -45.22 16.01
CA LYS A 2 -68.98 -44.27 16.96
C LYS A 2 -67.45 -44.01 16.83
N THR A 3 -67.01 -42.91 16.21
CA THR A 3 -66.79 -41.52 16.75
C THR A 3 -65.62 -41.35 17.73
N LEU A 4 -64.57 -40.62 17.32
CA LEU A 4 -63.75 -39.59 18.03
C LEU A 4 -62.59 -39.21 17.08
N LEU A 5 -62.43 -38.03 16.44
CA LEU A 5 -62.46 -36.60 16.80
C LEU A 5 -61.18 -36.08 17.49
N TYR A 6 -60.55 -35.10 16.82
CA TYR A 6 -59.42 -34.20 17.19
C TYR A 6 -57.98 -34.77 17.02
N LEU A 7 -56.96 -34.04 16.55
CA LEU A 7 -56.74 -32.60 16.38
C LEU A 7 -55.58 -32.36 15.35
N LEU A 8 -55.74 -31.36 14.50
CA LEU A 8 -54.75 -30.50 13.81
C LEU A 8 -53.23 -30.77 13.97
N LEU A 9 -52.51 -30.90 12.83
CA LEU A 9 -51.49 -29.90 12.44
C LEU A 9 -51.11 -30.05 10.95
N SER A 10 -51.47 -29.04 10.17
CA SER A 10 -51.07 -28.82 8.77
C SER A 10 -49.60 -28.43 8.68
N VAL A 11 -48.78 -29.25 8.03
CA VAL A 11 -47.45 -28.83 7.56
C VAL A 11 -47.47 -28.81 6.04
N TRP A 12 -47.83 -27.65 5.49
CA TRP A 12 -47.65 -27.33 4.09
C TRP A 12 -46.19 -26.86 3.95
N LEU A 13 -45.29 -27.76 3.55
CA LEU A 13 -43.92 -27.40 3.18
C LEU A 13 -43.97 -26.69 1.82
N CYS A 14 -43.97 -25.36 1.85
CA CYS A 14 -43.59 -24.54 0.69
C CYS A 14 -42.10 -24.81 0.39
N LEU A 15 -41.83 -25.67 -0.58
CA LEU A 15 -40.54 -25.75 -1.24
C LEU A 15 -40.36 -24.51 -2.13
N SER A 16 -40.07 -23.36 -1.50
CA SER A 16 -39.46 -22.23 -2.20
C SER A 16 -38.00 -22.58 -2.46
N ALA A 17 -37.75 -23.27 -3.58
CA ALA A 17 -36.44 -23.38 -4.15
C ALA A 17 -36.01 -21.98 -4.64
N CYS A 18 -35.28 -21.25 -3.80
CA CYS A 18 -34.46 -20.13 -4.26
C CYS A 18 -33.42 -20.68 -5.23
N ARG A 19 -33.68 -20.54 -6.54
CA ARG A 19 -32.61 -20.49 -7.54
C ARG A 19 -31.90 -19.16 -7.33
N THR A 20 -30.68 -19.20 -6.82
CA THR A 20 -29.74 -18.08 -7.00
C THR A 20 -29.39 -18.08 -8.48
N GLU A 21 -30.07 -17.23 -9.26
CA GLU A 21 -29.55 -16.92 -10.59
C GLU A 21 -28.18 -16.24 -10.38
N PRO A 22 -27.12 -16.69 -11.07
CA PRO A 22 -25.87 -15.95 -11.06
C PRO A 22 -26.20 -14.55 -11.57
N ASN A 23 -25.89 -13.53 -10.77
CA ASN A 23 -26.03 -12.15 -11.20
C ASN A 23 -25.33 -12.03 -12.56
N PRO A 24 -26.02 -11.63 -13.64
CA PRO A 24 -25.35 -11.37 -14.90
C PRO A 24 -24.27 -10.32 -14.61
N ILE A 25 -23.03 -10.62 -14.98
CA ILE A 25 -21.92 -9.67 -14.93
C ILE A 25 -22.41 -8.47 -15.75
N ALA A 26 -22.71 -7.36 -15.09
CA ALA A 26 -23.17 -6.16 -15.77
C ALA A 26 -22.08 -5.73 -16.76
N GLU A 27 -22.44 -5.57 -18.03
CA GLU A 27 -21.55 -4.97 -19.01
C GLU A 27 -21.17 -3.57 -18.52
N PRO A 28 -19.90 -3.15 -18.67
CA PRO A 28 -19.45 -1.86 -18.20
C PRO A 28 -20.27 -0.74 -18.84
N ASP A 29 -20.77 0.21 -18.04
CA ASP A 29 -21.45 1.40 -18.55
C ASP A 29 -20.45 2.24 -19.36
N PRO A 30 -20.64 2.37 -20.69
CA PRO A 30 -19.69 3.07 -21.55
C PRO A 30 -19.70 4.59 -21.33
N THR A 31 -20.54 5.12 -20.42
CA THR A 31 -20.64 6.55 -20.16
C THR A 31 -19.63 7.07 -19.13
N GLY A 32 -18.94 6.17 -18.41
CA GLY A 32 -17.96 6.51 -17.37
C GLY A 32 -18.58 6.94 -16.04
N GLU A 33 -17.78 6.90 -14.98
CA GLU A 33 -18.24 7.28 -13.63
C GLU A 33 -18.34 8.80 -13.48
N VAL A 34 -19.47 9.28 -12.95
CA VAL A 34 -19.69 10.69 -12.60
C VAL A 34 -19.12 10.97 -11.22
N THR A 35 -18.16 11.89 -11.12
CA THR A 35 -17.51 12.25 -9.85
C THR A 35 -17.72 13.74 -9.54
N ASP A 36 -17.55 14.16 -8.29
CA ASP A 36 -17.55 15.58 -7.96
C ASP A 36 -16.33 16.32 -8.55
N MET A 37 -16.46 17.63 -8.74
CA MET A 37 -15.33 18.49 -9.11
C MET A 37 -14.36 18.59 -7.94
N GLY A 38 -13.05 18.66 -8.21
CA GLY A 38 -12.08 18.80 -7.14
C GLY A 38 -12.18 20.16 -6.42
N GLU A 39 -11.98 20.12 -5.11
CA GLU A 39 -11.90 21.30 -4.23
C GLU A 39 -10.44 21.74 -4.09
N PRO A 40 -10.13 23.04 -3.99
CA PRO A 40 -8.75 23.51 -3.78
C PRO A 40 -8.10 22.88 -2.54
N ASP A 41 -6.93 22.26 -2.73
CA ASP A 41 -6.18 21.55 -1.70
C ASP A 41 -4.69 21.93 -1.72
N GLY A 42 -4.42 23.24 -1.74
CA GLY A 42 -3.05 23.76 -1.76
C GLY A 42 -2.96 25.18 -2.32
N VAL A 43 -1.73 25.67 -2.46
CA VAL A 43 -1.47 27.02 -2.97
C VAL A 43 -1.34 27.00 -4.49
N ALA A 44 -2.08 27.87 -5.18
CA ALA A 44 -1.93 28.05 -6.62
C ALA A 44 -0.58 28.68 -6.98
N LEU A 45 0.11 28.11 -7.97
CA LEU A 45 1.19 28.78 -8.68
C LEU A 45 0.57 29.59 -9.82
N THR A 46 0.94 30.87 -9.97
CA THR A 46 0.47 31.71 -11.09
C THR A 46 1.64 32.40 -11.78
N GLN A 47 1.65 32.37 -13.12
CA GLN A 47 2.64 33.06 -13.93
C GLN A 47 2.03 33.54 -15.25
N THR A 48 2.39 34.76 -15.66
CA THR A 48 2.01 35.28 -16.98
C THR A 48 2.91 34.68 -18.06
N ILE A 49 2.33 33.98 -19.03
CA ILE A 49 3.02 33.41 -20.19
C ILE A 49 2.70 34.22 -21.43
N SER A 50 3.74 34.62 -22.17
CA SER A 50 3.61 35.38 -23.41
C SER A 50 3.26 34.49 -24.61
N THR A 51 3.03 35.11 -25.77
CA THR A 51 2.82 34.39 -27.04
C THR A 51 4.05 33.60 -27.52
N GLN A 52 5.24 33.88 -26.97
CA GLN A 52 6.46 33.09 -27.23
C GLN A 52 6.47 31.74 -26.51
N GLY A 53 5.44 31.42 -25.73
CA GLY A 53 5.39 30.22 -24.92
C GLY A 53 6.18 30.36 -23.64
N GLY A 54 6.36 29.24 -22.94
CA GLY A 54 7.03 29.22 -21.64
C GLY A 54 6.85 27.88 -20.94
N THR A 55 7.41 27.77 -19.74
CA THR A 55 7.22 26.60 -18.88
C THR A 55 6.83 27.06 -17.48
N LEU A 56 5.84 26.40 -16.89
CA LEU A 56 5.49 26.51 -15.48
C LEU A 56 5.82 25.17 -14.82
N THR A 57 6.46 25.21 -13.65
CA THR A 57 6.74 24.02 -12.85
C THR A 57 6.33 24.32 -11.41
N THR A 58 5.56 23.42 -10.79
CA THR A 58 5.20 23.56 -9.37
C THR A 58 6.46 23.46 -8.49
N PRO A 59 6.50 24.13 -7.32
CA PRO A 59 7.70 24.14 -6.47
C PRO A 59 8.18 22.75 -6.02
N ASP A 60 7.26 21.79 -5.91
CA ASP A 60 7.53 20.39 -5.57
C ASP A 60 8.00 19.53 -6.76
N GLY A 61 8.02 20.09 -7.97
CA GLY A 61 8.38 19.39 -9.19
C GLY A 61 7.35 18.37 -9.68
N ARG A 62 6.17 18.26 -9.04
CA ARG A 62 5.12 17.30 -9.40
C ARG A 62 4.49 17.58 -10.76
N VAL A 63 4.35 18.86 -11.11
CA VAL A 63 3.70 19.29 -12.35
C VAL A 63 4.65 20.18 -13.14
N ARG A 64 4.76 19.90 -14.44
CA ARG A 64 5.38 20.79 -15.41
C ARG A 64 4.48 20.96 -16.62
N LEU A 65 4.13 22.20 -16.93
CA LEU A 65 3.38 22.57 -18.11
C LEU A 65 4.30 23.32 -19.09
N SER A 66 4.53 22.75 -20.26
CA SER A 66 5.30 23.38 -21.33
C SER A 66 4.36 23.88 -22.42
N ILE A 67 4.35 25.19 -22.66
CA ILE A 67 3.48 25.86 -23.62
C ILE A 67 4.33 26.30 -24.81
N PRO A 68 4.10 25.77 -26.02
CA PRO A 68 4.91 26.12 -27.17
C PRO A 68 4.62 27.53 -27.69
N ALA A 69 5.57 28.10 -28.45
CA ALA A 69 5.39 29.39 -29.11
C ALA A 69 4.20 29.36 -30.09
N GLY A 70 3.35 30.38 -29.99
CA GLY A 70 2.12 30.51 -30.77
C GLY A 70 0.96 29.63 -30.29
N ALA A 71 1.05 29.01 -29.11
CA ALA A 71 -0.08 28.32 -28.49
C ALA A 71 -1.12 29.30 -27.92
N LEU A 72 -0.68 30.49 -27.51
CA LEU A 72 -1.49 31.57 -26.96
C LEU A 72 -1.52 32.77 -27.91
N ASP A 73 -2.63 33.52 -27.91
CA ASP A 73 -2.81 34.72 -28.73
C ASP A 73 -2.35 36.02 -28.08
N LYS A 74 -2.25 36.01 -26.76
CA LYS A 74 -1.85 37.16 -25.95
C LYS A 74 -1.19 36.68 -24.66
N PRO A 75 -0.40 37.54 -24.00
CA PRO A 75 0.06 37.27 -22.64
C PRO A 75 -1.13 36.89 -21.74
N THR A 76 -1.03 35.73 -21.09
CA THR A 76 -2.12 35.14 -20.29
C THR A 76 -1.58 34.75 -18.93
N ALA A 77 -2.25 35.16 -17.86
CA ALA A 77 -1.98 34.68 -16.51
C ALA A 77 -2.48 33.23 -16.42
N ILE A 78 -1.55 32.30 -16.21
CA ILE A 78 -1.83 30.87 -16.12
C ILE A 78 -1.58 30.43 -14.69
N SER A 79 -2.51 29.66 -14.15
CA SER A 79 -2.39 29.11 -12.79
C SER A 79 -2.51 27.59 -12.78
N ILE A 80 -1.78 26.97 -11.86
CA ILE A 80 -1.89 25.54 -11.50
C ILE A 80 -2.33 25.48 -10.04
N GLN A 81 -3.53 24.99 -9.79
CA GLN A 81 -4.13 24.86 -8.46
C GLN A 81 -4.23 23.38 -8.07
N PRO A 82 -3.48 22.93 -7.06
CA PRO A 82 -3.76 21.68 -6.34
C PRO A 82 -5.24 21.53 -5.97
N ILE A 83 -5.84 20.38 -6.27
CA ILE A 83 -7.23 20.06 -5.89
C ILE A 83 -7.34 18.64 -5.34
N THR A 84 -8.42 18.36 -4.60
CA THR A 84 -8.79 16.99 -4.23
C THR A 84 -8.91 16.11 -5.46
N ASN A 85 -8.47 14.86 -5.35
CA ASN A 85 -8.42 13.92 -6.47
C ASN A 85 -9.64 12.99 -6.45
N ASN A 86 -10.60 13.25 -7.34
CA ASN A 86 -11.79 12.43 -7.52
C ASN A 86 -11.70 11.56 -8.79
N THR A 87 -10.52 11.41 -9.41
CA THR A 87 -10.36 10.54 -10.58
C THR A 87 -10.54 9.08 -10.17
N PRO A 88 -11.28 8.25 -10.93
CA PRO A 88 -11.32 6.81 -10.71
C PRO A 88 -9.90 6.23 -10.70
N ASN A 89 -9.54 5.59 -9.57
CA ASN A 89 -8.17 5.13 -9.27
C ASN A 89 -7.09 6.22 -9.46
N GLY A 90 -7.41 7.43 -9.01
CA GLY A 90 -6.53 8.58 -9.03
C GLY A 90 -5.31 8.39 -8.14
N VAL A 91 -4.15 8.80 -8.64
CA VAL A 91 -2.85 8.67 -7.95
C VAL A 91 -2.39 10.06 -7.52
N GLY A 92 -2.15 10.21 -6.21
CA GLY A 92 -1.71 11.48 -5.64
C GLY A 92 -2.75 12.59 -5.81
N GLN A 93 -2.28 13.82 -6.05
CA GLN A 93 -3.13 15.01 -6.16
C GLN A 93 -3.56 15.27 -7.60
N ALA A 94 -4.77 15.83 -7.78
CA ALA A 94 -5.23 16.35 -9.05
C ALA A 94 -4.94 17.86 -9.15
N TYR A 95 -4.99 18.40 -10.37
CA TYR A 95 -4.63 19.79 -10.63
C TYR A 95 -5.66 20.48 -11.53
N ARG A 96 -6.12 21.65 -11.09
CA ARG A 96 -6.94 22.57 -11.89
C ARG A 96 -6.05 23.58 -12.58
N PHE A 97 -6.14 23.65 -13.90
CA PHE A 97 -5.43 24.63 -14.71
C PHE A 97 -6.36 25.79 -15.05
N LEU A 98 -5.88 27.02 -14.84
CA LEU A 98 -6.68 28.24 -15.04
C LEU A 98 -6.03 29.17 -16.07
N PRO A 99 -6.81 29.91 -16.88
CA PRO A 99 -8.28 29.99 -16.85
C PRO A 99 -8.99 28.72 -17.35
N ASP A 100 -10.05 28.31 -16.66
CA ASP A 100 -10.81 27.11 -17.03
C ASP A 100 -11.34 27.20 -18.47
N GLY A 101 -11.27 26.09 -19.21
CA GLY A 101 -11.71 26.00 -20.59
C GLY A 101 -10.82 26.70 -21.63
N LEU A 102 -9.68 27.30 -21.24
CA LEU A 102 -8.72 27.89 -22.19
C LEU A 102 -8.31 26.86 -23.24
N GLN A 103 -8.45 27.20 -24.53
CA GLN A 103 -8.07 26.35 -25.65
C GLN A 103 -6.74 26.82 -26.24
N PHE A 104 -5.79 25.91 -26.44
CA PHE A 104 -4.52 26.24 -27.08
C PHE A 104 -4.59 26.08 -28.61
N LYS A 105 -3.95 27.00 -29.35
CA LYS A 105 -3.78 26.86 -30.81
C LYS A 105 -2.82 25.73 -31.21
N LYS A 106 -1.89 25.42 -30.31
CA LYS A 106 -0.98 24.28 -30.38
C LYS A 106 -0.99 23.64 -29.00
N PRO A 107 -1.28 22.33 -28.87
CA PRO A 107 -1.37 21.69 -27.55
C PRO A 107 -0.12 21.98 -26.71
N ALA A 108 -0.34 22.30 -25.43
CA ALA A 108 0.73 22.29 -24.45
C ALA A 108 1.15 20.85 -24.16
N THR A 109 2.28 20.67 -23.48
CA THR A 109 2.69 19.37 -22.94
C THR A 109 2.55 19.41 -21.42
N LEU A 110 1.68 18.57 -20.88
CA LEU A 110 1.57 18.34 -19.44
C LEU A 110 2.50 17.19 -19.08
N THR A 111 3.41 17.42 -18.14
CA THR A 111 4.19 16.37 -17.48
C THR A 111 3.79 16.30 -16.00
N LEU A 112 3.50 15.09 -15.52
CA LEU A 112 3.27 14.78 -14.12
C LEU A 112 4.36 13.81 -13.63
N ALA A 113 4.94 14.09 -12.46
CA ALA A 113 5.95 13.25 -11.83
C ALA A 113 5.35 12.37 -10.73
N TYR A 114 5.82 11.11 -10.66
CA TYR A 114 5.38 10.13 -9.67
C TYR A 114 6.53 9.71 -8.74
N THR A 115 6.20 9.28 -7.52
CA THR A 115 7.14 8.72 -6.54
C THR A 115 7.04 7.20 -6.48
N GLU A 116 7.97 6.55 -5.79
CA GLU A 116 7.87 5.09 -5.54
C GLU A 116 6.60 4.73 -4.77
N SER A 117 6.16 5.58 -3.83
CA SER A 117 4.92 5.39 -3.09
C SER A 117 3.69 5.38 -3.99
N ASP A 118 3.70 6.18 -5.06
CA ASP A 118 2.56 6.31 -5.99
C ASP A 118 2.34 5.04 -6.82
N VAL A 119 3.34 4.16 -6.88
CA VAL A 119 3.33 2.92 -7.67
C VAL A 119 3.72 1.71 -6.81
N ALA A 120 3.64 1.81 -5.49
CA ALA A 120 4.15 0.77 -4.58
C ALA A 120 3.46 -0.59 -4.77
N ASP A 121 2.17 -0.56 -5.13
CA ASP A 121 1.35 -1.74 -5.45
C ASP A 121 1.05 -1.86 -6.97
N SER A 122 1.79 -1.12 -7.80
CA SER A 122 1.58 -0.98 -9.25
C SER A 122 2.85 -1.19 -10.07
N ASP A 123 2.70 -1.10 -11.39
CA ASP A 123 3.79 -0.86 -12.33
C ASP A 123 3.67 0.58 -12.86
N PRO A 124 4.76 1.38 -12.91
CA PRO A 124 4.73 2.68 -13.55
C PRO A 124 4.10 2.70 -14.96
N GLU A 125 4.25 1.63 -15.76
CA GLU A 125 3.62 1.50 -17.08
C GLU A 125 2.08 1.46 -17.02
N ALA A 126 1.49 1.12 -15.86
CA ALA A 126 0.06 1.17 -15.63
C ALA A 126 -0.46 2.61 -15.43
N LEU A 127 0.41 3.60 -15.20
CA LEU A 127 -0.03 4.97 -15.03
C LEU A 127 -0.49 5.61 -16.35
N GLY A 128 -1.50 6.47 -16.24
CA GLY A 128 -2.04 7.31 -17.29
C GLY A 128 -2.37 8.71 -16.77
N ILE A 129 -2.68 9.62 -17.68
CA ILE A 129 -3.17 10.96 -17.35
C ILE A 129 -4.60 11.08 -17.89
N ALA A 130 -5.50 11.59 -17.06
CA ALA A 130 -6.89 11.84 -17.40
C ALA A 130 -7.28 13.28 -17.09
N TYR A 131 -8.36 13.75 -17.72
CA TYR A 131 -8.98 15.03 -17.42
C TYR A 131 -10.49 14.90 -17.20
N GLN A 132 -11.05 15.75 -16.35
CA GLN A 132 -12.49 15.78 -16.11
C GLN A 132 -13.16 16.74 -17.09
N ARG A 133 -14.24 16.30 -17.72
CA ARG A 133 -15.08 17.12 -18.60
C ARG A 133 -16.25 17.76 -17.84
N ALA A 134 -16.97 18.68 -18.50
CA ALA A 134 -18.14 19.35 -17.94
C ALA A 134 -19.30 18.39 -17.58
N ASN A 135 -19.34 17.19 -18.17
CA ASN A 135 -20.26 16.13 -17.77
C ASN A 135 -19.82 15.39 -16.49
N ARG A 136 -18.76 15.86 -15.82
CA ARG A 136 -18.18 15.31 -14.59
C ARG A 136 -17.58 13.91 -14.71
N VAL A 137 -17.33 13.48 -15.94
CA VAL A 137 -16.67 12.20 -16.24
C VAL A 137 -15.22 12.44 -16.61
N TRP A 138 -14.35 11.54 -16.17
CA TRP A 138 -12.91 11.55 -16.48
C TRP A 138 -12.61 10.83 -17.79
N TYR A 139 -11.74 11.41 -18.60
CA TYR A 139 -11.32 10.86 -19.90
C TYR A 139 -9.82 10.65 -19.93
N ALA A 140 -9.38 9.45 -20.32
CA ALA A 140 -7.97 9.16 -20.49
C ALA A 140 -7.41 9.86 -21.73
N VAL A 141 -6.18 10.36 -21.62
CA VAL A 141 -5.51 11.09 -22.69
C VAL A 141 -4.60 10.14 -23.46
N PRO A 142 -4.78 9.99 -24.79
CA PRO A 142 -3.91 9.14 -25.59
C PRO A 142 -2.51 9.75 -25.78
N GLY A 143 -1.56 8.94 -26.25
CA GLY A 143 -0.23 9.42 -26.61
C GLY A 143 0.74 9.61 -25.43
N LYS A 144 0.48 8.95 -24.29
CA LYS A 144 1.37 8.98 -23.11
C LYS A 144 2.82 8.70 -23.50
N GLN A 145 3.73 9.51 -22.94
CA GLN A 145 5.17 9.32 -23.04
C GLN A 145 5.71 9.09 -21.63
N MET A 146 6.36 7.95 -21.41
CA MET A 146 6.94 7.58 -20.11
C MET A 146 8.44 7.84 -20.10
N ASN A 147 8.93 8.50 -19.06
CA ASN A 147 10.35 8.61 -18.76
C ASN A 147 10.64 8.02 -17.37
N PRO A 148 10.98 6.72 -17.28
CA PRO A 148 11.15 6.04 -16.00
C PRO A 148 12.41 6.49 -15.25
N GLN A 149 13.43 7.00 -15.97
CA GLN A 149 14.64 7.55 -15.34
C GLN A 149 14.34 8.83 -14.55
N LYS A 150 13.42 9.65 -15.05
CA LYS A 150 12.96 10.87 -14.38
C LYS A 150 11.71 10.67 -13.54
N ARG A 151 11.06 9.51 -13.64
CA ARG A 151 9.75 9.20 -13.05
C ARG A 151 8.67 10.20 -13.48
N GLU A 152 8.60 10.42 -14.79
CA GLU A 152 7.71 11.42 -15.40
C GLU A 152 6.83 10.78 -16.48
N ILE A 153 5.57 11.20 -16.53
CA ILE A 153 4.63 10.86 -17.60
C ILE A 153 4.18 12.14 -18.26
N SER A 154 4.16 12.16 -19.59
CA SER A 154 3.75 13.34 -20.36
C SER A 154 2.67 13.03 -21.38
N VAL A 155 1.74 13.97 -21.56
CA VAL A 155 0.66 13.93 -22.57
C VAL A 155 0.46 15.31 -23.21
N PRO A 156 -0.08 15.36 -24.44
CA PRO A 156 -0.57 16.62 -25.00
C PRO A 156 -1.78 17.14 -24.20
N MET A 157 -1.81 18.44 -23.95
CA MET A 157 -2.86 19.15 -23.23
C MET A 157 -3.45 20.23 -24.13
N PRO A 158 -4.57 19.96 -24.84
CA PRO A 158 -5.16 20.90 -25.78
C PRO A 158 -5.94 22.04 -25.10
N HIS A 159 -6.40 21.82 -23.87
CA HIS A 159 -7.18 22.79 -23.13
C HIS A 159 -6.92 22.72 -21.63
N PHE A 160 -7.34 23.75 -20.91
CA PHE A 160 -7.37 23.78 -19.45
C PHE A 160 -8.68 23.23 -18.89
N SER A 161 -8.56 22.50 -17.79
CA SER A 161 -9.61 21.88 -16.97
C SER A 161 -8.94 21.26 -15.73
N ASP A 162 -9.59 20.27 -15.11
CA ASP A 162 -8.99 19.43 -14.07
C ASP A 162 -8.30 18.21 -14.69
N TRP A 163 -7.09 17.90 -14.23
CA TRP A 163 -6.23 16.84 -14.74
C TRP A 163 -5.58 16.06 -13.59
N SER A 164 -5.36 14.76 -13.78
CA SER A 164 -4.86 13.87 -12.74
C SER A 164 -4.10 12.67 -13.30
N LEU A 165 -3.20 12.11 -12.51
CA LEU A 165 -2.69 10.76 -12.74
C LEU A 165 -3.75 9.75 -12.30
N PHE A 166 -3.86 8.65 -13.03
CA PHE A 166 -4.61 7.47 -12.61
C PHE A 166 -3.82 6.21 -12.94
N GLU A 167 -4.11 5.14 -12.21
CA GLU A 167 -3.55 3.83 -12.49
C GLU A 167 -4.60 2.98 -13.25
N SER A 168 -4.20 2.46 -14.41
CA SER A 168 -5.10 1.74 -15.31
C SER A 168 -5.36 0.30 -14.88
N PHE A 169 -4.49 -0.28 -14.06
CA PHE A 169 -4.64 -1.63 -13.52
C PHE A 169 -4.10 -1.65 -12.11
N HIS A 170 -4.89 -2.11 -11.14
CA HIS A 170 -4.42 -2.32 -9.78
C HIS A 170 -4.97 -3.63 -9.23
N LEU A 171 -4.32 -4.11 -8.17
CA LEU A 171 -4.61 -5.39 -7.53
C LEU A 171 -5.21 -5.14 -6.15
N VAL A 172 -6.47 -5.50 -5.96
CA VAL A 172 -7.18 -5.33 -4.67
C VAL A 172 -7.45 -6.66 -4.00
N SER A 173 -7.49 -6.66 -2.67
CA SER A 173 -8.05 -7.79 -1.92
C SER A 173 -9.56 -7.59 -1.76
N VAL A 174 -10.35 -8.53 -2.27
CA VAL A 174 -11.82 -8.47 -2.20
C VAL A 174 -12.38 -9.30 -1.04
N SER A 175 -11.59 -10.24 -0.50
CA SER A 175 -11.97 -11.03 0.67
C SER A 175 -10.75 -11.67 1.33
N GLY A 176 -10.72 -11.69 2.66
CA GLY A 176 -9.64 -12.33 3.43
C GLY A 176 -8.32 -11.58 3.35
N GLY A 177 -7.38 -11.89 4.26
CA GLY A 177 -6.06 -11.27 4.26
C GLY A 177 -6.10 -9.76 4.48
N GLU A 178 -6.67 -9.33 5.61
CA GLU A 178 -6.56 -7.93 6.05
C GLU A 178 -5.07 -7.51 6.07
N GLY A 179 -4.73 -6.55 5.23
CA GLY A 179 -3.35 -6.09 5.04
C GLY A 179 -2.49 -7.07 4.23
N MET A 180 -1.27 -7.29 4.69
CA MET A 180 -0.25 -8.09 4.00
C MET A 180 -0.02 -9.47 4.65
N PHE A 181 -0.90 -9.91 5.56
CA PHE A 181 -0.73 -11.13 6.35
C PHE A 181 -1.87 -12.12 6.16
N LEU A 182 -1.55 -13.41 6.21
CA LEU A 182 -2.51 -14.52 6.30
C LEU A 182 -2.06 -15.53 7.37
N ASP A 183 -3.01 -16.08 8.13
CA ASP A 183 -2.75 -17.23 8.98
C ASP A 183 -2.61 -18.52 8.17
N PHE A 184 -2.03 -19.56 8.80
CA PHE A 184 -1.83 -20.85 8.14
C PHE A 184 -3.14 -21.46 7.66
N GLY A 185 -3.22 -21.80 6.37
CA GLY A 185 -4.43 -22.35 5.75
C GLY A 185 -5.54 -21.32 5.49
N GLU A 186 -5.35 -20.05 5.86
CA GLU A 186 -6.28 -18.97 5.52
C GLU A 186 -6.21 -18.69 4.00
N SER A 187 -7.27 -18.10 3.45
CA SER A 187 -7.32 -17.71 2.05
C SER A 187 -7.60 -16.23 1.89
N MET A 188 -7.08 -15.66 0.81
CA MET A 188 -7.49 -14.36 0.30
C MET A 188 -7.90 -14.47 -1.16
N THR A 189 -8.78 -13.58 -1.59
CA THR A 189 -9.12 -13.43 -3.01
C THR A 189 -8.65 -12.06 -3.47
N LEU A 190 -7.87 -12.07 -4.53
CA LEU A 190 -7.42 -10.87 -5.22
C LEU A 190 -8.26 -10.66 -6.48
N GLU A 191 -8.48 -9.40 -6.82
CA GLU A 191 -9.09 -8.96 -8.07
C GLU A 191 -8.19 -7.96 -8.77
N VAL A 192 -8.01 -8.15 -10.08
CA VAL A 192 -7.45 -7.14 -10.96
C VAL A 192 -8.58 -6.23 -11.40
N VAL A 193 -8.49 -4.96 -11.03
CA VAL A 193 -9.40 -3.93 -11.50
C VAL A 193 -8.73 -3.21 -12.66
N GLU A 194 -9.35 -3.28 -13.83
CA GLU A 194 -8.93 -2.53 -15.03
C GLU A 194 -9.80 -1.27 -15.13
N ILE A 195 -9.16 -0.10 -15.07
CA ILE A 195 -9.76 1.21 -15.38
C ILE A 195 -9.07 1.71 -16.63
N ALA A 196 -9.70 1.57 -17.79
CA ALA A 196 -9.03 1.89 -19.04
C ALA A 196 -9.95 2.52 -20.08
N PRO A 197 -9.41 3.40 -20.94
CA PRO A 197 -9.96 3.56 -22.27
C PRO A 197 -9.88 2.20 -22.99
N LEU A 198 -11.00 1.72 -23.52
CA LEU A 198 -11.14 0.44 -24.23
C LEU A 198 -10.11 0.22 -25.35
N THR A 199 -9.63 1.28 -26.00
CA THR A 199 -8.70 1.16 -27.14
C THR A 199 -7.38 1.92 -26.99
N GLY A 200 -7.35 2.97 -26.15
CA GLY A 200 -6.19 3.86 -26.00
C GLY A 200 -5.83 4.66 -27.27
N HIS A 201 -6.66 4.58 -28.31
CA HIS A 201 -6.44 5.26 -29.59
C HIS A 201 -7.22 6.58 -29.71
N THR A 202 -8.24 6.77 -28.87
CA THR A 202 -9.06 7.99 -28.82
C THR A 202 -9.26 8.45 -27.38
N GLU A 203 -9.81 9.65 -27.20
CA GLU A 203 -10.26 10.12 -25.88
C GLU A 203 -11.52 9.34 -25.47
N GLU A 204 -11.38 8.47 -24.49
CA GLU A 204 -12.45 7.59 -24.00
C GLU A 204 -12.65 7.82 -22.50
N PRO A 205 -13.89 7.67 -22.00
CA PRO A 205 -14.16 7.80 -20.58
C PRO A 205 -13.45 6.68 -19.81
N LEU A 206 -13.01 6.99 -18.60
CA LEU A 206 -12.56 5.98 -17.65
C LEU A 206 -13.78 5.16 -17.21
N ALA A 207 -13.70 3.85 -17.43
CA ALA A 207 -14.70 2.90 -16.97
C ALA A 207 -13.99 1.67 -16.39
N ILE A 208 -14.59 1.10 -15.34
CA ILE A 208 -14.16 -0.20 -14.80
C ILE A 208 -14.53 -1.24 -15.85
N LYS A 209 -13.54 -1.94 -16.38
CA LYS A 209 -13.77 -3.01 -17.34
C LYS A 209 -13.90 -4.34 -16.62
N THR A 210 -15.00 -5.02 -16.89
CA THR A 210 -15.27 -6.38 -16.42
C THR A 210 -15.20 -7.35 -17.61
N GLY A 211 -14.27 -8.30 -17.58
CA GLY A 211 -14.16 -9.39 -18.58
C GLY A 211 -13.13 -9.21 -19.71
N GLY A 212 -12.83 -10.31 -20.41
CA GLY A 212 -11.77 -10.41 -21.43
C GLY A 212 -11.04 -11.76 -21.37
N SER A 213 -9.99 -11.97 -22.19
CA SER A 213 -9.06 -13.10 -21.95
C SER A 213 -8.39 -12.87 -20.59
N GLY A 214 -8.68 -13.73 -19.63
CA GLY A 214 -8.26 -13.53 -18.25
C GLY A 214 -6.74 -13.40 -18.10
N PRO A 215 -6.26 -12.60 -17.14
CA PRO A 215 -4.84 -12.43 -16.92
C PRO A 215 -4.18 -13.71 -16.43
N LYS A 216 -2.86 -13.80 -16.61
CA LYS A 216 -2.10 -14.97 -16.23
C LYS A 216 -1.57 -14.82 -14.82
N TRP A 217 -2.20 -15.54 -13.89
CA TRP A 217 -1.80 -15.60 -12.49
C TRP A 217 -0.63 -16.56 -12.26
N SER A 218 0.26 -16.20 -11.35
CA SER A 218 1.39 -17.03 -10.92
C SER A 218 1.65 -16.88 -9.41
N LEU A 219 2.26 -17.90 -8.82
CA LEU A 219 2.66 -17.93 -7.41
C LEU A 219 4.15 -18.27 -7.32
N ILE A 220 4.89 -17.49 -6.54
CA ILE A 220 6.26 -17.79 -6.11
C ILE A 220 6.23 -18.03 -4.61
N GLY A 221 6.52 -19.26 -4.20
CA GLY A 221 6.41 -19.71 -2.80
C GLY A 221 5.43 -20.88 -2.64
N GLU A 222 5.11 -21.21 -1.40
CA GLU A 222 4.20 -22.33 -1.06
C GLU A 222 2.75 -21.85 -0.86
N GLY A 223 1.81 -22.79 -0.97
CA GLY A 223 0.36 -22.54 -0.92
C GLY A 223 -0.34 -23.02 -2.19
N THR A 224 -1.59 -22.63 -2.38
CA THR A 224 -2.38 -22.98 -3.56
C THR A 224 -2.99 -21.72 -4.16
N LEU A 225 -2.72 -21.46 -5.44
CA LEU A 225 -3.36 -20.37 -6.19
C LEU A 225 -4.40 -20.96 -7.15
N ARG A 226 -5.62 -20.45 -7.08
CA ARG A 226 -6.75 -20.85 -7.94
C ARG A 226 -7.21 -19.64 -8.76
N PRO A 227 -6.77 -19.53 -10.03
CA PRO A 227 -7.22 -18.46 -10.92
C PRO A 227 -8.72 -18.58 -11.25
N GLY A 228 -9.40 -17.44 -11.31
CA GLY A 228 -10.83 -17.29 -11.61
C GLY A 228 -11.10 -16.26 -12.71
N GLY A 229 -10.13 -15.99 -13.59
CA GLY A 229 -10.19 -14.91 -14.58
C GLY A 229 -9.50 -13.67 -14.04
N TYR A 230 -10.22 -12.55 -13.90
CA TYR A 230 -9.71 -11.33 -13.27
C TYR A 230 -9.59 -11.44 -11.75
N THR A 231 -10.01 -12.55 -11.17
CA THR A 231 -9.79 -12.87 -9.76
C THR A 231 -8.85 -14.07 -9.62
N ALA A 232 -8.22 -14.19 -8.45
CA ALA A 232 -7.61 -15.44 -8.02
C ALA A 232 -7.69 -15.59 -6.50
N THR A 233 -8.02 -16.80 -6.05
CA THR A 233 -7.99 -17.15 -4.64
C THR A 233 -6.67 -17.83 -4.31
N TYR A 234 -5.92 -17.22 -3.39
CA TYR A 234 -4.73 -17.82 -2.80
C TYR A 234 -5.09 -18.42 -1.44
N THR A 235 -4.65 -19.66 -1.18
CA THR A 235 -4.72 -20.32 0.12
C THR A 235 -3.31 -20.53 0.66
N ALA A 236 -3.04 -19.98 1.84
CA ALA A 236 -1.79 -20.13 2.56
C ALA A 236 -1.50 -21.60 2.89
N PRO A 237 -0.22 -22.02 2.93
CA PRO A 237 0.14 -23.34 3.42
C PRO A 237 -0.28 -23.51 4.89
N ARG A 238 -0.48 -24.77 5.31
CA ARG A 238 -0.83 -25.10 6.72
C ARG A 238 0.39 -25.15 7.64
N THR A 239 1.58 -24.92 7.10
CA THR A 239 2.86 -24.90 7.80
C THR A 239 3.67 -23.71 7.32
N GLU A 240 4.71 -23.35 8.06
CA GLU A 240 5.60 -22.28 7.69
C GLU A 240 6.25 -22.50 6.32
N PRO A 241 6.14 -21.54 5.38
CA PRO A 241 6.75 -21.70 4.07
C PRO A 241 8.25 -21.41 4.09
N LYS A 242 9.01 -22.10 3.23
CA LYS A 242 10.44 -21.87 3.02
C LYS A 242 10.74 -20.46 2.50
N GLN A 243 9.80 -19.90 1.76
CA GLN A 243 9.84 -18.53 1.27
C GLN A 243 8.69 -17.75 1.90
N ASN A 244 9.03 -16.73 2.68
CA ASN A 244 8.08 -15.83 3.32
C ASN A 244 8.68 -14.40 3.23
N PRO A 245 8.01 -13.44 2.56
CA PRO A 245 6.67 -13.53 1.96
C PRO A 245 6.61 -14.44 0.72
N VAL A 246 5.42 -14.99 0.49
CA VAL A 246 5.07 -15.51 -0.84
C VAL A 246 4.71 -14.36 -1.77
N THR A 247 4.94 -14.52 -3.06
CA THR A 247 4.61 -13.50 -4.06
C THR A 247 3.56 -14.04 -5.02
N LEU A 248 2.43 -13.37 -5.07
CA LEU A 248 1.39 -13.53 -6.09
C LEU A 248 1.68 -12.54 -7.21
N SER A 249 1.60 -12.98 -8.45
CA SER A 249 1.74 -12.10 -9.61
C SER A 249 0.66 -12.35 -10.64
N VAL A 250 0.35 -11.31 -11.39
CA VAL A 250 -0.63 -11.36 -12.47
C VAL A 250 -0.10 -10.60 -13.68
N GLU A 251 0.07 -11.33 -14.79
CA GLU A 251 0.53 -10.79 -16.07
C GLU A 251 -0.66 -10.41 -16.93
N LEU A 252 -0.69 -9.14 -17.33
CA LEU A 252 -1.68 -8.53 -18.21
C LEU A 252 -1.06 -8.32 -19.60
N THR A 253 -1.78 -8.74 -20.64
CA THR A 253 -1.40 -8.54 -22.05
C THR A 253 -2.43 -7.67 -22.76
N PHE A 254 -1.97 -6.91 -23.74
CA PHE A 254 -2.78 -5.95 -24.46
C PHE A 254 -2.90 -6.35 -25.93
N GLY A 255 -4.12 -6.49 -26.44
CA GLY A 255 -4.35 -6.99 -27.81
C GLY A 255 -3.62 -6.21 -28.91
N ASN A 256 -3.41 -4.91 -28.70
CA ASN A 256 -2.80 -3.99 -29.67
C ASN A 256 -1.39 -3.52 -29.27
N SER A 257 -0.77 -4.11 -28.24
CA SER A 257 0.56 -3.71 -27.79
C SER A 257 1.41 -4.92 -27.38
N PRO A 258 2.70 -4.96 -27.75
CA PRO A 258 3.62 -5.99 -27.26
C PRO A 258 3.99 -5.80 -25.79
N ALA A 259 3.60 -4.68 -25.17
CA ALA A 259 3.85 -4.42 -23.76
C ALA A 259 3.13 -5.44 -22.87
N LYS A 260 3.67 -5.63 -21.67
CA LYS A 260 3.10 -6.46 -20.61
C LYS A 260 3.19 -5.69 -19.30
N VAL A 261 2.15 -5.79 -18.49
CA VAL A 261 2.16 -5.29 -17.11
C VAL A 261 2.13 -6.49 -16.19
N ILE A 262 2.96 -6.47 -15.14
CA ILE A 262 2.96 -7.49 -14.09
C ILE A 262 2.66 -6.79 -12.77
N LEU A 263 1.49 -7.06 -12.20
CA LEU A 263 1.17 -6.61 -10.84
C LEU A 263 1.64 -7.67 -9.84
N LEU A 264 2.13 -7.23 -8.69
CA LEU A 264 2.71 -8.08 -7.66
C LEU A 264 2.01 -7.84 -6.32
N ARG A 265 1.77 -8.93 -5.57
CA ARG A 265 1.33 -8.87 -4.17
C ARG A 265 2.20 -9.78 -3.32
N GLN A 266 2.84 -9.20 -2.31
CA GLN A 266 3.55 -9.96 -1.28
C GLN A 266 2.63 -10.25 -0.10
N VAL A 267 2.60 -11.51 0.33
CA VAL A 267 1.78 -11.96 1.46
C VAL A 267 2.67 -12.69 2.45
N HIS A 268 2.68 -12.21 3.70
CA HIS A 268 3.39 -12.83 4.80
C HIS A 268 2.49 -13.87 5.45
N ILE A 269 3.00 -15.10 5.58
CA ILE A 269 2.25 -16.19 6.20
C ILE A 269 2.65 -16.30 7.67
N GLY A 270 1.66 -16.32 8.56
CA GLY A 270 1.84 -16.35 10.01
C GLY A 270 2.00 -14.97 10.64
N ARG A 271 2.79 -14.91 11.72
CA ARG A 271 2.93 -13.70 12.56
C ARG A 271 4.01 -12.73 12.10
N GLY A 272 4.74 -13.06 11.04
CA GLY A 272 5.90 -12.31 10.56
C GLY A 272 7.21 -12.93 11.05
N TYR A 273 8.24 -12.11 11.26
CA TYR A 273 9.56 -12.56 11.66
C TYR A 273 10.32 -11.58 12.55
N VAL A 274 11.28 -12.13 13.30
CA VAL A 274 12.37 -11.41 13.96
C VAL A 274 13.68 -12.11 13.62
N LYS A 275 14.58 -11.43 12.91
CA LYS A 275 15.94 -11.90 12.63
C LYS A 275 16.92 -11.14 13.48
N VAL A 276 17.65 -11.84 14.34
CA VAL A 276 18.56 -11.22 15.32
C VAL A 276 19.94 -11.84 15.24
N LYS A 277 20.96 -10.98 15.27
CA LYS A 277 22.37 -11.34 15.43
C LYS A 277 22.82 -10.90 16.80
N PHE A 278 23.14 -11.88 17.65
CA PHE A 278 23.60 -11.63 19.01
C PHE A 278 24.56 -12.73 19.47
N LEU A 279 25.63 -12.33 20.17
CA LEU A 279 26.73 -13.23 20.60
C LEU A 279 27.35 -14.02 19.43
N GLY A 280 27.48 -13.39 18.26
CA GLY A 280 28.04 -14.02 17.06
C GLY A 280 27.12 -15.04 16.37
N LYS A 281 25.92 -15.31 16.90
CA LYS A 281 24.93 -16.22 16.32
C LYS A 281 23.78 -15.45 15.68
N GLU A 282 23.45 -15.84 14.44
CA GLU A 282 22.25 -15.38 13.73
C GLU A 282 21.08 -16.32 14.00
N ARG A 283 19.89 -15.73 14.17
CA ARG A 283 18.65 -16.43 14.51
C ARG A 283 17.51 -15.84 13.71
N VAL A 284 16.57 -16.68 13.33
CA VAL A 284 15.34 -16.28 12.67
C VAL A 284 14.19 -16.92 13.45
N TYR A 285 13.33 -16.08 14.01
CA TYR A 285 12.10 -16.50 14.68
C TYR A 285 10.92 -16.14 13.79
N ASN A 286 10.04 -17.10 13.52
CA ASN A 286 8.85 -16.92 12.68
C ASN A 286 7.56 -17.43 13.36
N LEU A 287 7.69 -18.36 14.33
CA LEU A 287 6.56 -18.92 15.08
C LEU A 287 6.35 -18.24 16.44
N GLY A 288 7.43 -18.02 17.20
CA GLY A 288 7.41 -17.35 18.50
C GLY A 288 7.55 -15.84 18.37
N VAL A 289 6.72 -15.24 17.51
CA VAL A 289 6.77 -13.81 17.20
C VAL A 289 5.40 -13.19 17.40
N TYR A 290 5.35 -12.05 18.10
CA TYR A 290 4.14 -11.27 18.24
C TYR A 290 4.45 -9.81 18.58
N LEU A 291 3.49 -8.95 18.23
CA LEU A 291 3.41 -7.56 18.64
C LEU A 291 2.23 -7.45 19.61
N ASN A 292 2.50 -6.98 20.82
CA ASN A 292 1.49 -6.59 21.79
C ASN A 292 1.46 -5.07 21.86
N ASP A 293 0.44 -4.47 21.27
CA ASP A 293 0.24 -3.02 21.18
C ASP A 293 -1.20 -2.59 21.43
N ASP A 294 -1.96 -3.41 22.18
CA ASP A 294 -3.31 -3.08 22.64
C ASP A 294 -3.33 -1.74 23.41
N GLU A 295 -2.25 -1.48 24.15
CA GLU A 295 -1.95 -0.21 24.79
C GLU A 295 -0.70 0.42 24.12
N PRO A 296 -0.85 1.28 23.09
CA PRO A 296 0.29 1.81 22.33
C PRO A 296 1.22 2.72 23.17
N GLU A 297 0.78 3.13 24.36
CA GLU A 297 1.61 3.81 25.36
C GLU A 297 2.69 2.90 25.94
N TYR A 298 2.48 1.57 25.94
CA TYR A 298 3.45 0.57 26.37
C TYR A 298 3.29 -0.73 25.56
N ALA A 299 4.07 -0.84 24.49
CA ALA A 299 3.99 -1.95 23.56
C ALA A 299 5.27 -2.79 23.54
N ALA A 300 5.16 -4.02 23.06
CA ALA A 300 6.27 -4.95 23.00
C ALA A 300 6.28 -5.74 21.69
N ILE A 301 7.47 -5.84 21.08
CA ILE A 301 7.77 -6.81 20.03
C ILE A 301 8.56 -7.94 20.66
N VAL A 302 8.11 -9.17 20.43
CA VAL A 302 8.77 -10.37 20.96
C VAL A 302 9.12 -11.30 19.81
N GLY A 303 10.31 -11.88 19.89
CA GLY A 303 10.77 -12.93 18.98
C GLY A 303 11.60 -13.95 19.72
N GLY A 304 11.23 -15.23 19.66
CA GLY A 304 11.94 -16.27 20.39
C GLY A 304 11.49 -17.69 20.08
N ASN A 305 12.01 -18.62 20.87
CA ASN A 305 11.63 -20.02 20.91
C ASN A 305 11.67 -20.52 22.38
N ALA A 306 11.55 -21.84 22.60
CA ALA A 306 11.52 -22.42 23.94
C ALA A 306 12.81 -22.22 24.78
N THR A 307 13.91 -21.80 24.16
CA THR A 307 15.23 -21.69 24.80
C THR A 307 15.75 -20.26 24.93
N GLU A 308 15.22 -19.33 24.13
CA GLU A 308 15.71 -17.97 24.07
C GLU A 308 14.65 -17.00 23.55
N MET A 309 14.71 -15.74 23.99
CA MET A 309 13.73 -14.72 23.66
C MET A 309 14.39 -13.34 23.56
N LEU A 310 14.07 -12.61 22.49
CA LEU A 310 14.27 -11.17 22.35
C LEU A 310 12.94 -10.46 22.64
N SER A 311 12.99 -9.43 23.49
CA SER A 311 11.89 -8.52 23.77
C SER A 311 12.34 -7.08 23.52
N ILE A 312 11.57 -6.33 22.74
CA ILE A 312 11.74 -4.91 22.49
C ILE A 312 10.51 -4.22 23.05
N ASN A 313 10.64 -3.59 24.21
CA ASN A 313 9.58 -2.83 24.87
C ASN A 313 9.75 -1.36 24.50
N PHE A 314 8.67 -0.67 24.19
CA PHE A 314 8.71 0.73 23.77
C PHE A 314 7.46 1.48 24.20
N ALA A 315 7.60 2.79 24.38
CA ALA A 315 6.49 3.67 24.71
C ALA A 315 6.25 4.69 23.61
N ASN A 316 4.99 4.85 23.21
CA ASN A 316 4.54 5.87 22.26
C ASN A 316 5.31 5.83 20.93
N GLY A 317 5.49 4.63 20.39
CA GLY A 317 6.10 4.45 19.07
C GLY A 317 5.20 5.02 17.97
N THR A 318 5.79 5.67 16.97
CA THR A 318 5.11 6.08 15.74
C THR A 318 5.97 5.70 14.53
N GLU A 319 5.35 5.62 13.36
CA GLU A 319 6.07 5.40 12.11
C GLU A 319 7.18 6.45 11.91
N GLY A 320 8.35 6.01 11.44
CA GLY A 320 9.53 6.85 11.27
C GLY A 320 10.32 7.13 12.56
N ASN A 321 9.85 6.70 13.74
CA ASN A 321 10.56 6.98 14.98
C ASN A 321 11.91 6.27 15.08
N VAL A 322 12.85 6.98 15.71
CA VAL A 322 14.08 6.43 16.26
C VAL A 322 13.95 6.43 17.78
N LEU A 323 13.82 5.25 18.37
CA LEU A 323 13.63 5.03 19.79
C LEU A 323 14.97 4.64 20.41
N PRO A 324 15.71 5.55 21.06
CA PRO A 324 16.95 5.19 21.74
C PRO A 324 16.70 4.29 22.95
N PHE A 325 17.69 3.46 23.30
CA PHE A 325 17.68 2.68 24.53
C PHE A 325 17.64 3.62 25.74
N ASN A 326 16.61 3.49 26.58
CA ASN A 326 16.46 4.26 27.81
C ASN A 326 15.34 3.70 28.70
N ASN A 327 14.94 4.45 29.74
CA ASN A 327 13.76 4.18 30.54
C ASN A 327 12.52 4.12 29.65
N VAL A 328 11.96 2.92 29.46
CA VAL A 328 10.77 2.70 28.63
C VAL A 328 9.51 3.35 29.19
N SER A 329 9.52 3.83 30.44
CA SER A 329 8.41 4.63 30.99
C SER A 329 8.35 6.04 30.38
N GLU A 330 9.43 6.49 29.74
CA GLU A 330 9.47 7.76 29.02
C GLU A 330 9.03 7.58 27.57
N ALA A 331 8.18 8.49 27.08
CA ALA A 331 7.72 8.46 25.70
C ALA A 331 8.89 8.54 24.69
N GLY A 332 8.80 7.76 23.61
CA GLY A 332 9.82 7.73 22.57
C GLY A 332 11.09 6.99 22.97
N LYS A 333 11.08 6.23 24.07
CA LYS A 333 12.19 5.37 24.49
C LYS A 333 11.86 3.89 24.31
N CYS A 334 12.90 3.06 24.30
CA CYS A 334 12.74 1.62 24.31
C CYS A 334 13.72 0.92 25.25
N ARG A 335 13.36 -0.29 25.64
CA ARG A 335 14.20 -1.23 26.39
C ARG A 335 14.23 -2.57 25.69
N VAL A 336 15.43 -3.09 25.46
CA VAL A 336 15.67 -4.34 24.75
C VAL A 336 16.25 -5.36 25.71
N VAL A 337 15.65 -6.55 25.73
CA VAL A 337 16.05 -7.67 26.58
C VAL A 337 16.26 -8.90 25.72
N PHE A 338 17.37 -9.61 25.92
CA PHE A 338 17.62 -10.92 25.35
C PHE A 338 17.84 -11.92 26.48
N ALA A 339 16.94 -12.88 26.64
CA ALA A 339 16.95 -13.86 27.73
C ALA A 339 17.10 -15.29 27.20
N PHE A 340 17.77 -16.12 27.98
CA PHE A 340 17.96 -17.55 27.76
C PHE A 340 17.26 -18.33 28.87
N ASN A 341 16.79 -19.54 28.55
CA ASN A 341 16.06 -20.39 29.50
C ASN A 341 16.93 -20.96 30.64
N ASP A 342 18.25 -20.88 30.52
CA ASP A 342 19.22 -21.22 31.57
C ASP A 342 19.39 -20.11 32.62
N GLY A 343 18.69 -18.98 32.44
CA GLY A 343 18.70 -17.83 33.33
C GLY A 343 19.65 -16.72 32.91
N ALA A 344 20.48 -16.91 31.87
CA ALA A 344 21.29 -15.82 31.33
C ALA A 344 20.40 -14.75 30.69
N GLN A 345 20.63 -13.49 31.01
CA GLN A 345 19.88 -12.35 30.46
C GLN A 345 20.83 -11.21 30.11
N TYR A 346 20.51 -10.50 29.03
CA TYR A 346 21.20 -9.31 28.57
C TYR A 346 20.18 -8.20 28.35
N ASP A 347 20.50 -6.99 28.80
CA ASP A 347 19.56 -5.89 28.88
C ASP A 347 20.18 -4.59 28.35
N SER A 348 19.35 -3.74 27.74
CA SER A 348 19.74 -2.39 27.37
C SER A 348 19.65 -1.41 28.53
N GLY A 349 19.02 -1.77 29.65
CA GLY A 349 18.93 -0.98 30.88
C GLY A 349 19.23 -1.83 32.12
N HIS A 350 20.17 -1.37 32.94
CA HIS A 350 20.64 -2.07 34.13
C HIS A 350 20.91 -1.10 35.30
N HIS A 351 21.14 -1.61 36.50
CA HIS A 351 21.60 -0.81 37.63
C HIS A 351 23.11 -0.99 37.81
N ASN A 352 23.86 0.08 38.05
CA ASN A 352 25.27 -0.02 38.44
C ASN A 352 25.43 -0.47 39.92
N CYS A 353 26.68 -0.61 40.37
CA CYS A 353 27.01 -0.98 41.76
C CYS A 353 26.37 -0.09 42.84
N ASN A 354 26.00 1.14 42.48
CA ASN A 354 25.41 2.11 43.39
C ASN A 354 23.87 2.12 43.30
N GLY A 355 23.26 1.18 42.55
CA GLY A 355 21.83 1.13 42.31
C GLY A 355 21.32 2.21 41.35
N GLN A 356 22.19 2.88 40.59
CA GLN A 356 21.78 3.91 39.63
C GLN A 356 21.53 3.27 38.25
N ASP A 357 20.51 3.74 37.55
CA ASP A 357 20.19 3.29 36.21
C ASP A 357 21.30 3.66 35.21
N VAL A 358 21.68 2.68 34.40
CA VAL A 358 22.63 2.79 33.30
C VAL A 358 22.02 2.14 32.07
N TYR A 359 22.09 2.86 30.96
CA TYR A 359 21.56 2.41 29.68
C TYR A 359 22.69 2.16 28.69
N ALA A 360 22.58 1.06 27.97
CA ALA A 360 23.45 0.77 26.84
C ALA A 360 23.20 1.74 25.68
N VAL A 361 24.15 1.79 24.74
CA VAL A 361 23.98 2.60 23.52
C VAL A 361 23.28 1.75 22.46
N GLY A 362 22.23 2.30 21.88
CA GLY A 362 21.53 1.70 20.77
C GLY A 362 20.16 2.31 20.56
N GLN A 363 19.46 1.79 19.56
CA GLN A 363 18.18 2.31 19.12
C GLN A 363 17.36 1.26 18.38
N VAL A 364 16.07 1.51 18.31
CA VAL A 364 15.11 0.84 17.44
C VAL A 364 14.58 1.87 16.45
N VAL A 365 14.54 1.53 15.17
CA VAL A 365 13.98 2.38 14.12
C VAL A 365 12.73 1.69 13.58
N PHE A 366 11.59 2.39 13.62
CA PHE A 366 10.35 1.94 12.99
C PHE A 366 10.28 2.49 11.58
N GLU A 367 10.47 1.60 10.60
CA GLU A 367 10.30 1.92 9.18
C GLU A 367 8.82 2.10 8.85
N THR A 368 7.97 1.24 9.44
CA THR A 368 6.51 1.37 9.38
C THR A 368 5.94 0.89 10.71
N TYR A 369 4.97 1.63 11.26
CA TYR A 369 4.23 1.17 12.43
C TYR A 369 2.77 1.58 12.31
N LYS A 370 1.89 0.57 12.25
CA LYS A 370 0.44 0.73 12.24
C LYS A 370 -0.11 0.02 13.48
N PRO A 371 -0.40 0.76 14.56
CA PRO A 371 -0.91 0.20 15.80
C PRO A 371 -2.12 -0.73 15.56
N GLY A 372 -2.14 -1.88 16.22
CA GLY A 372 -3.15 -2.94 16.07
C GLY A 372 -3.08 -3.71 14.76
N GLN A 373 -2.11 -3.42 13.88
CA GLN A 373 -1.94 -4.13 12.60
C GLN A 373 -0.58 -4.79 12.49
N TYR A 374 0.49 -4.00 12.42
CA TYR A 374 1.85 -4.51 12.26
C TYR A 374 2.93 -3.45 12.51
N VAL A 375 4.15 -3.92 12.73
CA VAL A 375 5.36 -3.09 12.82
C VAL A 375 6.50 -3.69 12.01
N LYS A 376 7.24 -2.83 11.30
CA LYS A 376 8.47 -3.17 10.58
C LYS A 376 9.58 -2.25 11.03
N GLY A 377 10.76 -2.81 11.32
CA GLY A 377 11.86 -2.00 11.80
C GLY A 377 13.17 -2.73 11.97
N LYS A 378 14.12 -1.98 12.52
CA LYS A 378 15.50 -2.42 12.78
C LYS A 378 15.94 -2.06 14.18
N LEU A 379 16.81 -2.90 14.73
CA LEU A 379 17.46 -2.73 16.02
C LEU A 379 18.98 -2.70 15.81
N SER A 380 19.67 -1.79 16.47
CA SER A 380 21.13 -1.78 16.55
C SER A 380 21.60 -1.24 17.91
N GLY A 381 22.66 -1.82 18.46
CA GLY A 381 23.24 -1.35 19.71
C GLY A 381 24.06 -2.41 20.42
N ASN A 382 24.10 -2.31 21.75
CA ASN A 382 24.69 -3.33 22.61
C ASN A 382 23.78 -3.67 23.80
N LEU A 383 23.90 -4.90 24.32
CA LEU A 383 23.21 -5.35 25.53
C LEU A 383 24.22 -5.71 26.61
N ILE A 384 23.94 -5.31 27.84
CA ILE A 384 24.77 -5.54 29.02
C ILE A 384 24.29 -6.83 29.69
N GLU A 385 25.21 -7.68 30.11
CA GLU A 385 24.87 -8.91 30.83
C GLU A 385 24.26 -8.61 32.20
N TYR A 386 23.10 -9.19 32.49
CA TYR A 386 22.38 -9.04 33.74
C TYR A 386 22.99 -9.97 34.80
N LEU A 387 24.12 -9.53 35.37
CA LEU A 387 24.84 -10.23 36.43
C LEU A 387 24.98 -9.33 37.67
N PRO A 388 25.21 -9.90 38.85
CA PRO A 388 25.48 -9.13 40.08
C PRO A 388 26.83 -8.38 40.05
N ASN A 389 27.69 -8.62 39.04
CA ASN A 389 28.89 -7.83 38.82
C ASN A 389 28.53 -6.66 37.90
N CYS A 390 28.88 -5.44 38.31
CA CYS A 390 28.49 -4.17 37.69
C CYS A 390 29.15 -3.93 36.33
N SER A 391 28.98 -4.85 35.40
CA SER A 391 29.54 -4.78 34.06
C SER A 391 28.88 -3.65 33.30
N VAL A 392 29.71 -2.80 32.68
CA VAL A 392 29.26 -1.72 31.79
C VAL A 392 29.59 -2.01 30.33
N SER A 393 30.25 -3.15 30.05
CA SER A 393 30.61 -3.55 28.69
C SER A 393 29.49 -4.36 28.06
N GLY A 394 28.83 -3.79 27.06
CA GLY A 394 27.77 -4.46 26.32
C GLY A 394 28.28 -5.28 25.13
N ARG A 395 27.56 -6.36 24.81
CA ARG A 395 27.75 -7.17 23.62
C ARG A 395 26.91 -6.61 22.47
N PRO A 396 27.45 -6.49 21.24
CA PRO A 396 26.72 -5.91 20.13
C PRO A 396 25.51 -6.78 19.74
N ILE A 397 24.41 -6.12 19.39
CA ILE A 397 23.18 -6.72 18.88
C ILE A 397 22.72 -5.96 17.63
N SER A 398 22.18 -6.70 16.67
CA SER A 398 21.37 -6.14 15.60
C SER A 398 20.18 -7.04 15.31
N ALA A 399 19.06 -6.45 14.89
CA ALA A 399 17.92 -7.21 14.40
C ALA A 399 17.17 -6.47 13.30
N GLU A 400 16.47 -7.23 12.45
CA GLU A 400 15.40 -6.74 11.59
C GLU A 400 14.12 -7.52 11.92
N PHE A 401 12.98 -6.84 11.90
CA PHE A 401 11.71 -7.44 12.26
C PHE A 401 10.58 -6.91 11.39
N PHE A 402 9.61 -7.78 11.13
CA PHE A 402 8.33 -7.42 10.56
C PHE A 402 7.27 -8.29 11.20
N VAL A 403 6.41 -7.72 12.04
CA VAL A 403 5.58 -8.47 12.98
C VAL A 403 4.14 -7.97 12.92
N ARG A 404 3.20 -8.92 12.84
CA ARG A 404 1.75 -8.67 12.92
C ARG A 404 1.32 -8.51 14.39
N ALA A 405 0.43 -7.56 14.66
CA ALA A 405 -0.24 -7.43 15.95
C ALA A 405 -1.03 -8.69 16.31
N MET A 406 -1.18 -8.94 17.60
CA MET A 406 -2.18 -9.89 18.07
C MET A 406 -3.59 -9.30 17.88
N LYS A 407 -4.55 -10.15 17.54
CA LYS A 407 -5.97 -9.78 17.49
C LYS A 407 -6.65 -10.33 18.72
#